data_AF-A0A7C2B5U5-F1
#
_entry.id   AF-A0A7C2B5U5-F1
#
_cell.length_a   1.000
_cell.length_b   1.000
_cell.length_c   1.000
_cell.angle_alpha   90.00
_cell.angle_beta   90.00
_cell.angle_gamma   90.00
#
_symmetry.space_group_name_H-M   'P 1'
#
loop_
_entity.id
_entity.type
_entity.pdbx_description
1 polymer ?
#
loop_
_entity_poly.entity_id
_entity_poly.type
_entity_poly.pdbx_seq_one_letter_code
_entity_poly.pdbx_strand_id
1 'polypeptide(L)'
;MRRLLRYTLIVLIFSFLSYAFVKEIARLYFLYKENQGIEGRIFELQLENKRLKKKIEALKNDKRFIEKVAREELGMIKEGEKVFKFKE
;
A
#
# COMPACT_ATOMS: atom_id res chain seq x y z
N MET A 1 -48.96 11.99 -34.78
CA MET A 1 -48.09 10.78 -34.76
C MET A 1 -46.61 11.08 -35.01
N ARG A 2 -46.19 11.66 -36.15
CA ARG A 2 -44.74 11.88 -36.46
C ARG A 2 -43.98 12.74 -35.43
N ARG A 3 -44.61 13.75 -34.83
CA ARG A 3 -43.99 14.59 -33.78
C ARG A 3 -43.75 13.81 -32.48
N LEU A 4 -44.70 12.97 -32.08
CA LEU A 4 -44.58 12.11 -30.88
C LEU A 4 -43.45 11.08 -31.06
N LEU A 5 -43.35 10.47 -32.25
CA LEU A 5 -42.28 9.54 -32.60
C LEU A 5 -40.88 10.19 -32.53
N ARG A 6 -40.79 11.47 -32.94
CA ARG A 6 -39.55 12.24 -32.87
C ARG A 6 -39.15 12.53 -31.42
N TYR A 7 -40.09 12.88 -30.55
CA TYR A 7 -39.80 13.11 -29.13
C TYR A 7 -39.39 11.83 -28.41
N THR A 8 -40.07 10.70 -28.66
CA THR A 8 -39.68 9.42 -28.07
C THR A 8 -38.28 8.99 -28.49
N LEU A 9 -37.89 9.22 -29.75
CA LEU A 9 -36.54 8.91 -30.23
C LEU A 9 -35.49 9.78 -29.54
N ILE A 10 -35.75 11.07 -29.37
CA ILE A 10 -34.84 12.00 -28.67
C ILE A 10 -34.65 11.57 -27.20
N VAL A 11 -35.72 11.21 -26.51
CA VAL A 11 -35.64 10.74 -25.12
C VAL A 11 -34.84 9.45 -25.01
N LEU A 12 -35.02 8.51 -25.94
CA LEU A 12 -34.24 7.25 -25.95
C LEU A 12 -32.75 7.50 -26.18
N ILE A 13 -32.40 8.37 -27.12
CA ILE A 13 -31.00 8.75 -27.38
C ILE A 13 -30.41 9.43 -26.14
N PHE A 14 -31.15 10.36 -25.53
CA PHE A 14 -30.68 11.07 -24.35
C PHE A 14 -30.51 10.15 -23.14
N SER A 15 -31.43 9.20 -22.95
CA SER A 15 -31.34 8.18 -21.91
C SER A 15 -30.12 7.28 -22.13
N PHE A 16 -29.87 6.84 -23.36
CA PHE A 16 -28.70 6.04 -23.72
C PHE A 16 -27.39 6.79 -23.47
N LEU A 17 -27.30 8.06 -23.89
CA LEU A 17 -26.14 8.91 -23.65
C LEU A 17 -25.90 9.16 -22.16
N SER A 18 -26.97 9.43 -21.41
CA SER A 18 -26.89 9.62 -19.95
C SER A 18 -26.38 8.36 -19.26
N TYR A 19 -26.87 7.19 -19.63
CA TYR A 19 -26.38 5.91 -19.10
C TYR A 19 -24.89 5.69 -19.39
N ALA A 20 -24.47 5.93 -20.65
CA ALA A 20 -23.06 5.81 -21.03
C ALA A 20 -22.17 6.78 -20.24
N PHE A 21 -22.64 8.02 -20.04
CA PHE A 21 -21.90 9.04 -19.32
C PHE A 21 -21.72 8.71 -17.82
N VAL A 22 -22.79 8.25 -17.17
CA VAL A 22 -22.73 7.82 -15.76
C VAL A 22 -21.75 6.66 -15.56
N LYS A 23 -21.75 5.69 -16.49
CA LYS A 23 -20.83 4.56 -16.44
C LYS A 23 -19.37 5.01 -16.55
N GLU A 24 -19.06 5.92 -17.46
CA GLU A 24 -17.70 6.44 -17.63
C GLU A 24 -17.22 7.24 -16.41
N ILE A 25 -18.08 8.08 -15.82
CA ILE A 25 -17.74 8.81 -14.60
C ILE A 25 -17.46 7.85 -13.44
N ALA A 26 -18.31 6.83 -13.26
CA ALA A 26 -18.12 5.84 -12.21
C ALA A 26 -16.79 5.08 -12.39
N ARG A 27 -16.44 4.74 -13.63
CA ARG A 27 -15.17 4.10 -13.97
C ARG A 27 -13.98 5.00 -13.65
N LEU A 28 -14.05 6.27 -14.02
CA LEU A 28 -13.00 7.24 -13.75
C LEU A 28 -12.79 7.43 -12.24
N TYR A 29 -13.88 7.51 -11.47
CA TYR A 29 -13.81 7.60 -10.02
C TYR A 29 -13.17 6.36 -9.38
N PHE A 30 -13.53 5.17 -9.85
CA PHE A 30 -12.92 3.93 -9.37
C PHE A 30 -11.42 3.90 -9.66
N LEU A 31 -11.03 4.25 -10.89
CA LEU A 31 -9.63 4.28 -11.31
C LEU A 31 -8.81 5.31 -10.54
N TYR A 32 -9.40 6.48 -10.26
CA TYR A 32 -8.77 7.50 -9.42
C TYR A 32 -8.52 7.00 -8.00
N LYS A 33 -9.50 6.32 -7.39
CA LYS A 33 -9.37 5.74 -6.05
C LYS A 33 -8.34 4.61 -6.01
N GLU A 34 -8.29 3.78 -7.04
CA GLU A 34 -7.28 2.73 -7.19
C GLU A 34 -5.88 3.34 -7.29
N ASN A 35 -5.71 4.37 -8.13
CA ASN A 35 -4.43 5.07 -8.27
C ASN A 35 -3.95 5.68 -6.95
N GLN A 36 -4.84 6.35 -6.19
CA GLN A 36 -4.50 6.85 -4.86
C GLN A 36 -4.04 5.73 -3.90
N GLY A 37 -4.71 4.57 -3.94
CA GLY A 37 -4.31 3.41 -3.14
C GLY A 37 -2.93 2.88 -3.52
N ILE A 38 -2.62 2.85 -4.81
CA ILE A 38 -1.30 2.44 -5.32
C ILE A 38 -0.22 3.44 -4.90
N GLU A 39 -0.47 4.74 -5.04
CA GLU A 39 0.46 5.79 -4.61
C GLU A 39 0.76 5.70 -3.10
N GLY A 40 -0.26 5.44 -2.27
CA GLY A 40 -0.07 5.20 -0.85
C GLY A 40 0.84 4.01 -0.56
N ARG A 41 0.63 2.88 -1.25
CA ARG A 41 1.49 1.70 -1.12
C ARG A 41 2.92 1.96 -1.58
N ILE A 42 3.11 2.74 -2.65
CA ILE A 42 4.44 3.14 -3.12
C ILE A 42 5.15 3.93 -2.03
N PHE A 43 4.47 4.88 -1.40
CA PHE A 43 5.04 5.68 -0.32
C PHE A 43 5.45 4.82 0.90
N GLU A 44 4.58 3.92 1.33
CA GLU A 44 4.87 2.98 2.43
C GLU A 44 6.09 2.10 2.13
N LEU A 45 6.14 1.52 0.92
CA LEU A 45 7.26 0.69 0.49
C LEU A 45 8.57 1.48 0.40
N GLN A 46 8.52 2.74 -0.06
CA GLN A 46 9.70 3.61 -0.08
C GLN A 46 10.22 3.90 1.33
N LEU A 47 9.31 4.16 2.28
CA LEU A 47 9.66 4.39 3.67
C LEU A 47 10.29 3.13 4.30
N GLU A 48 9.68 1.96 4.06
CA GLU A 48 10.21 0.69 4.52
C GLU A 48 11.59 0.40 3.91
N ASN A 49 11.76 0.61 2.61
CA ASN A 49 13.03 0.43 1.93
C ASN A 49 14.13 1.34 2.53
N LYS A 50 13.80 2.60 2.84
CA LYS A 50 14.72 3.53 3.52
C LYS A 50 15.09 3.03 4.91
N ARG A 51 14.13 2.50 5.68
CA ARG A 51 14.36 1.92 7.01
C ARG A 51 15.27 0.68 6.92
N LEU A 52 15.00 -0.21 5.98
CA LEU A 52 15.80 -1.42 5.77
C LEU A 52 17.23 -1.08 5.35
N LYS A 53 17.42 -0.10 4.45
CA LYS A 53 18.76 0.37 4.07
C LYS A 53 19.56 0.88 5.26
N LYS A 54 18.93 1.66 6.15
CA LYS A 54 19.56 2.10 7.40
C LYS A 54 19.91 0.92 8.32
N LYS A 55 19.02 -0.08 8.45
CA LYS A 55 19.32 -1.30 9.24
C LYS A 55 20.52 -2.05 8.66
N ILE A 56 20.59 -2.20 7.33
CA ILE A 56 21.72 -2.83 6.64
C ILE A 56 23.03 -2.07 6.90
N GLU A 57 23.01 -0.74 6.80
CA GLU A 57 24.19 0.09 7.06
C GLU A 57 24.68 -0.05 8.50
N ALA A 58 23.77 0.00 9.47
CA ALA A 58 24.09 -0.21 10.88
C ALA A 58 24.67 -1.61 11.13
N LEU A 59 24.09 -2.66 10.54
CA LEU A 59 24.61 -4.03 10.64
C LEU A 59 25.99 -4.22 9.99
N LYS A 60 26.39 -3.36 9.06
CA LYS A 60 27.72 -3.42 8.43
C LYS A 60 28.77 -2.66 9.22
N ASN A 61 28.39 -1.50 9.77
CA ASN A 61 29.36 -0.51 10.25
C ASN A 61 29.31 -0.27 11.77
N ASP A 62 28.26 -0.70 12.47
CA ASP A 62 28.09 -0.47 13.91
C ASP A 62 28.13 -1.77 14.73
N LYS A 63 29.27 -2.02 15.37
CA LYS A 63 29.48 -3.17 16.26
C LYS A 63 28.50 -3.24 17.42
N ARG A 64 28.06 -2.10 17.98
CA ARG A 64 27.10 -2.09 19.10
C ARG A 64 25.71 -2.51 18.61
N PHE A 65 25.33 -2.03 17.43
CA PHE A 65 24.07 -2.43 16.80
C PHE A 65 24.04 -3.93 16.48
N ILE A 66 25.15 -4.48 15.97
CA ILE A 66 25.31 -5.92 15.73
C ILE A 66 25.19 -6.71 17.04
N GLU A 67 25.88 -6.31 18.10
CA GLU A 67 25.79 -6.99 19.40
C GLU A 67 24.37 -6.93 19.98
N LYS A 68 23.68 -5.80 19.84
CA LYS A 68 22.29 -5.65 20.25
C LYS A 68 21.39 -6.63 19.50
N VAL A 69 21.49 -6.70 18.17
CA VAL A 69 20.71 -7.64 17.35
C VAL A 69 21.04 -9.10 17.70
N ALA A 70 22.33 -9.42 17.89
CA ALA A 70 22.75 -10.76 18.28
C ALA A 70 22.15 -11.19 19.63
N ARG A 71 22.11 -10.31 20.62
CA ARG A 71 21.54 -10.61 21.94
C ARG A 71 20.01 -10.63 21.94
N GLU A 72 19.38 -9.62 21.34
CA GLU A 72 17.93 -9.41 21.43
C GLU A 72 17.14 -10.22 20.40
N GLU A 73 17.58 -10.25 19.14
CA GLU A 73 16.86 -10.94 18.05
C GLU A 73 17.29 -12.43 17.95
N LEU A 74 18.57 -12.74 18.20
CA LEU A 74 19.13 -14.09 18.01
C LEU A 74 19.42 -14.85 19.30
N GLY A 75 19.30 -14.21 20.48
CA GLY A 75 19.57 -14.84 21.77
C GLY A 75 21.03 -15.28 21.97
N MET A 76 21.96 -14.73 21.19
CA MET A 76 23.38 -15.06 21.27
C MET A 76 24.00 -14.42 22.51
N ILE A 77 24.95 -15.14 23.10
CA ILE A 77 25.77 -14.70 24.23
C ILE A 77 27.24 -14.81 23.86
N LYS A 78 28.09 -13.97 24.45
CA LYS A 78 29.55 -14.09 24.27
C LYS A 78 30.08 -15.31 25.01
N GLU A 79 31.22 -15.80 24.53
CA GLU A 79 31.94 -16.88 25.19
C GLU A 79 32.30 -16.48 26.64
N GLY A 80 31.96 -17.34 27.59
CA GLY A 80 32.12 -17.08 29.03
C GLY A 80 30.91 -16.46 29.74
N GLU A 81 29.87 -16.03 29.02
CA GLU A 81 28.62 -15.53 29.63
C GLU A 81 27.71 -16.69 30.09
N LYS A 82 26.92 -16.47 31.16
CA LYS A 82 25.96 -17.46 31.69
C LYS A 82 24.54 -16.91 31.61
N VAL A 83 23.61 -17.71 31.07
CA VAL A 83 22.18 -17.39 31.02
C VAL A 83 21.49 -17.89 32.27
N PHE A 84 20.93 -16.99 33.06
CA PHE A 84 20.10 -17.33 34.21
C PHE A 84 18.64 -17.46 33.75
N LYS A 85 18.08 -18.67 33.84
CA LYS A 85 16.63 -18.90 33.68
C LYS A 85 16.03 -19.08 35.07
N PHE A 86 15.17 -18.17 35.48
CA PHE A 86 14.38 -18.33 36.70
C PHE A 86 13.18 -19.24 36.38
N LYS A 87 13.02 -20.33 37.13
CA LYS A 87 11.79 -21.13 37.08
C LYS A 87 10.72 -20.39 37.88
N GLU A 88 9.55 -20.21 37.28
CA GLU A 88 8.31 -19.98 38.05
C GLU A 88 7.96 -21.22 38.87
#